data_AF-A0A2R6VYL3-F1
#
_entry.id   AF-A0A2R6VYL3-F1
#
_cell.length_a   1.000
_cell.length_b   1.000
_cell.length_c   1.000
_cell.angle_alpha   90.00
_cell.angle_beta   90.00
_cell.angle_gamma   90.00
#
_symmetry.space_group_name_H-M   'P 1'
#
loop_
_entity.id
_entity.type
_entity.pdbx_description
1 polymer ?
#
loop_
_entity_poly.entity_id
_entity_poly.type
_entity_poly.pdbx_seq_one_letter_code
_entity_poly.pdbx_strand_id
1 'polypeptide(L)'
;MALRALISLAKQKKLDGDDDFPLLMRVVRDGRTEFCRGLAATAIAVLTTQPDVLPVDRLIKAVVPLKRLARSEAVEHVEVALGALLNASLHENSHEKIIVPILESNEFGSRFMSCLIKHADIGHTTLCQELAVGLLSRLVGSTKGKSARTALMSYKDEQGVVRGVQLCTDLIKHGATSPIKAGGAAVLAEIAYLEDSELRGQLASDPHIEECIEALVKALEAEQTIAFSAVKALCSLAYNNQEVIATIVKAGGISSLIPRDEDKRSTVTPVKPHLEEDDRSHVVRSDAARALGILASNNSEHQRRITEEGAIPLLTTLMASKIPKIK
;
A
#
# COMPACT_ATOMS: atom_id res chain seq x y z
N MET A 1 7.30 20.68 29.49
CA MET A 1 7.75 21.83 28.67
C MET A 1 8.88 21.46 27.72
N ALA A 2 9.95 20.79 28.18
CA ALA A 2 11.09 20.40 27.33
C ALA A 2 10.71 19.59 26.06
N LEU A 3 9.88 18.54 26.17
CA LEU A 3 9.48 17.73 24.98
C LEU A 3 8.68 18.52 23.93
N ARG A 4 7.83 19.45 24.35
CA ARG A 4 7.09 20.33 23.41
C ARG A 4 8.02 21.33 22.72
N ALA A 5 9.06 21.78 23.43
CA ALA A 5 10.13 22.59 22.84
C ALA A 5 10.92 21.77 21.81
N LEU A 6 11.27 20.51 22.11
CA LEU A 6 11.94 19.62 21.15
C LEU A 6 11.10 19.34 19.90
N ILE A 7 9.78 19.14 20.03
CA ILE A 7 8.88 19.05 18.86
C ILE A 7 8.93 20.35 18.03
N SER A 8 8.93 21.51 18.70
CA SER A 8 8.99 22.81 18.01
C SER A 8 10.32 23.02 17.30
N LEU A 9 11.44 22.59 17.92
CA LEU A 9 12.77 22.62 17.31
C LEU A 9 12.90 21.66 16.13
N ALA A 10 12.33 20.45 16.24
CA ALA A 10 12.23 19.51 15.13
C ALA A 10 11.47 20.13 13.95
N LYS A 11 10.32 20.77 14.20
CA LYS A 11 9.56 21.46 13.15
C LYS A 11 10.34 22.60 12.48
N GLN A 12 11.25 23.25 13.22
CA GLN A 12 12.06 24.35 12.71
C GLN A 12 13.40 23.91 12.08
N LYS A 13 13.67 22.60 11.96
CA LYS A 13 14.97 22.06 11.52
C LYS A 13 16.16 22.53 12.39
N LYS A 14 15.93 22.78 13.68
CA LYS A 14 16.93 23.32 14.64
C LYS A 14 17.32 22.33 15.74
N LEU A 15 16.93 21.06 15.58
CA LEU A 15 17.19 20.04 16.60
C LEU A 15 18.63 19.55 16.49
N ASP A 16 19.31 19.41 17.63
CA ASP A 16 20.65 18.84 17.63
C ASP A 16 20.55 17.31 17.49
N GLY A 17 20.94 16.79 16.32
CA GLY A 17 20.88 15.37 16.05
C GLY A 17 21.78 14.52 16.94
N ASP A 18 22.85 15.08 17.53
CA ASP A 18 23.83 14.36 18.35
C ASP A 18 23.37 14.21 19.81
N ASP A 19 22.74 15.24 20.37
CA ASP A 19 22.32 15.24 21.77
C ASP A 19 20.81 15.00 21.96
N ASP A 20 19.95 15.66 21.16
CA ASP A 20 18.51 15.62 21.38
C ASP A 20 17.87 14.32 20.89
N PHE A 21 18.36 13.76 19.77
CA PHE A 21 17.79 12.53 19.21
C PHE A 21 17.99 11.29 20.11
N PRO A 22 19.19 11.02 20.68
CA PRO A 22 19.35 9.95 21.66
C PRO A 22 18.48 10.12 22.92
N LEU A 23 18.23 11.37 23.35
CA LEU A 23 17.32 11.66 24.47
C LEU A 23 15.87 11.31 24.11
N LEU A 24 15.38 11.71 22.93
CA LEU A 24 14.06 11.32 22.44
C LEU A 24 13.89 9.80 22.40
N MET A 25 14.91 9.10 21.87
CA MET A 25 14.95 7.65 21.83
C MET A 25 14.86 7.00 23.21
N ARG A 26 15.58 7.55 24.19
CA ARG A 26 15.51 7.09 25.59
C ARG A 26 14.14 7.36 26.19
N VAL A 27 13.49 8.48 25.90
CA VAL A 27 12.16 8.80 26.40
C VAL A 27 11.09 7.88 25.80
N VAL A 28 11.17 7.54 24.51
CA VAL A 28 10.25 6.54 23.91
C VAL A 28 10.39 5.17 24.57
N ARG A 29 11.63 4.77 24.92
CA ARG A 29 11.91 3.46 25.52
C ARG A 29 11.58 3.39 27.02
N ASP A 30 12.03 4.39 27.78
CA ASP A 30 12.11 4.36 29.25
C ASP A 30 11.25 5.44 29.92
N GLY A 31 10.47 6.22 29.13
CA GLY A 31 9.64 7.29 29.66
C GLY A 31 8.69 6.80 30.75
N ARG A 32 8.55 7.57 31.84
CA ARG A 32 7.74 7.18 33.01
C ARG A 32 6.23 7.20 32.73
N THR A 33 5.78 8.07 31.83
CA THR A 33 4.37 8.19 31.47
C THR A 33 4.20 7.90 29.99
N GLU A 34 3.06 7.30 29.67
CA GLU A 34 2.61 7.08 28.30
C GLU A 34 2.64 8.42 27.54
N PHE A 35 2.08 9.49 28.10
CA PHE A 35 2.12 10.84 27.51
C PHE A 35 3.52 11.33 27.09
N CYS A 36 4.56 11.07 27.91
CA CYS A 36 5.92 11.47 27.57
C CYS A 36 6.49 10.64 26.41
N ARG A 37 6.17 9.34 26.35
CA ARG A 37 6.56 8.44 25.25
C ARG A 37 5.91 8.90 23.94
N GLY A 38 4.62 9.20 23.96
CA GLY A 38 3.87 9.72 22.81
C GLY A 38 4.43 11.04 22.27
N LEU A 39 4.74 12.00 23.15
CA LEU A 39 5.37 13.26 22.74
C LEU A 39 6.75 13.07 22.13
N ALA A 40 7.59 12.20 22.71
CA ALA A 40 8.91 11.91 22.16
C ALA A 40 8.81 11.21 20.79
N ALA A 41 7.89 10.26 20.65
CA ALA A 41 7.63 9.61 19.37
C ALA A 41 7.07 10.58 18.33
N THR A 42 6.28 11.59 18.74
CA THR A 42 5.79 12.64 17.84
C THR A 42 6.95 13.48 17.31
N ALA A 43 7.92 13.81 18.17
CA ALA A 43 9.13 14.50 17.73
C ALA A 43 9.90 13.64 16.71
N ILE A 44 10.05 12.33 16.96
CA ILE A 44 10.68 11.40 16.02
C ILE A 44 9.90 11.33 14.70
N ALA A 45 8.57 11.26 14.73
CA ALA A 45 7.72 11.24 13.54
C ALA A 45 7.85 12.50 12.68
N VAL A 46 8.06 13.67 13.31
CA VAL A 46 8.38 14.91 12.59
C VAL A 46 9.76 14.80 11.96
N LEU A 47 10.77 14.31 12.70
CA LEU A 47 12.13 14.15 12.18
C LEU A 47 12.20 13.13 11.03
N THR A 48 11.36 12.08 11.03
CA THR A 48 11.28 11.14 9.90
C THR A 48 10.72 11.77 8.63
N THR A 49 10.23 13.01 8.65
CA THR A 49 9.88 13.76 7.42
C THR A 49 11.00 14.69 6.95
N GLN A 50 12.13 14.73 7.65
CA GLN A 50 13.19 15.71 7.46
C GLN A 50 14.57 15.02 7.35
N PRO A 51 14.87 14.38 6.21
CA PRO A 51 16.10 13.61 6.04
C PRO A 51 17.36 14.48 6.16
N ASP A 52 17.27 15.79 5.86
CA ASP A 52 18.35 16.76 6.03
C ASP A 52 18.77 16.94 7.50
N VAL A 53 17.82 16.77 8.43
CA VAL A 53 18.00 17.02 9.86
C VAL A 53 18.37 15.74 10.59
N LEU A 54 17.74 14.62 10.21
CA LEU A 54 18.02 13.32 10.79
C LEU A 54 18.28 12.30 9.69
N PRO A 55 19.57 12.02 9.39
CA PRO A 55 19.94 11.05 8.38
C PRO A 55 19.34 9.66 8.65
N VAL A 56 19.03 8.94 7.57
CA VAL A 56 18.43 7.60 7.62
C VAL A 56 19.23 6.61 8.49
N ASP A 57 20.56 6.75 8.54
CA ASP A 57 21.45 5.94 9.39
C ASP A 57 21.22 6.11 10.89
N ARG A 58 20.63 7.22 11.31
CA ARG A 58 20.21 7.44 12.70
C ARG A 58 18.79 6.94 12.93
N LEU A 59 17.92 7.05 11.92
CA LEU A 59 16.54 6.59 11.98
C LEU A 59 16.41 5.09 12.23
N ILE A 60 17.35 4.26 11.77
CA ILE A 60 17.35 2.82 12.04
C ILE A 60 17.27 2.51 13.55
N LYS A 61 17.89 3.33 14.40
CA LYS A 61 17.86 3.17 15.86
C LYS A 61 16.45 3.39 16.44
N ALA A 62 15.59 4.14 15.73
CA ALA A 62 14.21 4.39 16.10
C ALA A 62 13.27 3.23 15.82
N VAL A 63 13.62 2.30 14.92
CA VAL A 63 12.72 1.24 14.47
C VAL A 63 12.24 0.37 15.63
N VAL A 64 13.14 -0.09 16.49
CA VAL A 64 12.76 -1.00 17.60
C VAL A 64 11.85 -0.30 18.61
N PRO A 65 12.15 0.92 19.11
CA PRO A 65 11.24 1.62 20.03
C PRO A 65 9.91 2.00 19.40
N LEU A 66 9.88 2.39 18.12
CA LEU A 66 8.63 2.69 17.40
C LEU A 66 7.76 1.44 17.24
N LYS A 67 8.34 0.28 16.89
CA LYS A 67 7.60 -1.00 16.89
C LYS A 67 6.99 -1.35 18.25
N ARG A 68 7.68 -1.00 19.36
CA ARG A 68 7.16 -1.24 20.72
C ARG A 68 5.96 -0.36 20.97
N LEU A 69 6.09 0.91 20.58
CA LEU A 69 5.05 1.90 20.75
C LEU A 69 3.81 1.65 19.88
N ALA A 70 4.00 1.11 18.67
CA ALA A 70 2.92 0.66 17.77
C ALA A 70 2.05 -0.47 18.36
N ARG A 71 2.49 -1.07 19.48
CA ARG A 71 1.78 -2.11 20.23
C ARG A 71 1.24 -1.60 21.58
N SER A 72 1.26 -0.28 21.81
CA SER A 72 0.66 0.32 23.00
C SER A 72 -0.86 0.23 22.95
N GLU A 73 -1.50 0.24 24.13
CA GLU A 73 -2.96 0.32 24.27
C GLU A 73 -3.50 1.71 23.90
N ALA A 74 -2.65 2.75 23.95
CA ALA A 74 -3.03 4.10 23.60
C ALA A 74 -3.00 4.30 22.08
N VAL A 75 -4.17 4.53 21.47
CA VAL A 75 -4.33 4.72 20.02
C VAL A 75 -3.43 5.82 19.47
N GLU A 76 -3.32 6.95 20.19
CA GLU A 76 -2.49 8.10 19.80
C GLU A 76 -1.01 7.69 19.64
N HIS A 77 -0.54 6.75 20.46
CA HIS A 77 0.82 6.23 20.36
C HIS A 77 1.01 5.32 19.17
N VAL A 78 0.00 4.50 18.88
CA VAL A 78 -0.01 3.63 17.72
C VAL A 78 0.05 4.47 16.44
N GLU A 79 -0.80 5.49 16.31
CA GLU A 79 -0.84 6.38 15.16
C GLU A 79 0.51 7.08 14.95
N VAL A 80 1.08 7.66 16.00
CA VAL A 80 2.38 8.33 15.92
C VAL A 80 3.49 7.35 15.52
N ALA A 81 3.50 6.14 16.09
CA ALA A 81 4.50 5.14 15.79
C ALA A 81 4.40 4.62 14.34
N LEU A 82 3.18 4.29 13.89
CA LEU A 82 2.93 3.83 12.52
C LEU A 82 3.24 4.94 11.51
N GLY A 83 2.86 6.18 11.79
CA GLY A 83 3.19 7.34 10.97
C GLY A 83 4.70 7.56 10.85
N ALA A 84 5.43 7.46 11.97
CA ALA A 84 6.88 7.57 11.98
C ALA A 84 7.55 6.48 11.13
N LEU A 85 7.11 5.21 11.29
CA LEU A 85 7.64 4.07 10.53
C LEU A 85 7.29 4.15 9.04
N LEU A 86 6.06 4.55 8.72
CA LEU A 86 5.63 4.77 7.33
C LEU A 86 6.47 5.85 6.68
N ASN A 87 6.57 7.04 7.28
CA ASN A 87 7.39 8.12 6.75
C ASN A 87 8.86 7.71 6.59
N ALA A 88 9.42 6.99 7.57
CA ALA A 88 10.79 6.48 7.47
C ALA A 88 10.97 5.49 6.29
N SER A 89 9.93 4.73 5.95
CA SER A 89 9.95 3.80 4.81
C SER A 89 9.85 4.49 3.45
N LEU A 90 9.47 5.77 3.40
CA LEU A 90 9.31 6.53 2.15
C LEU A 90 10.61 7.15 1.63
N HIS A 91 11.69 7.17 2.43
CA HIS A 91 12.97 7.79 2.04
C HIS A 91 13.71 7.03 0.94
N GLU A 92 14.54 7.77 0.20
CA GLU A 92 15.54 7.19 -0.68
C GLU A 92 16.51 6.31 0.13
N ASN A 93 16.73 5.07 -0.33
CA ASN A 93 17.52 4.02 0.35
C ASN A 93 16.90 3.45 1.64
N SER A 94 15.60 3.65 1.88
CA SER A 94 14.89 3.08 3.04
C SER A 94 14.84 1.54 3.04
N HIS A 95 14.98 0.90 1.88
CA HIS A 95 14.84 -0.56 1.74
C HIS A 95 15.78 -1.33 2.66
N GLU A 96 17.09 -1.06 2.59
CA GLU A 96 18.09 -1.77 3.42
C GLU A 96 18.12 -1.24 4.85
N LYS A 97 17.95 0.08 5.03
CA LYS A 97 18.19 0.75 6.32
C LYS A 97 16.97 0.83 7.23
N ILE A 98 15.75 0.70 6.70
CA ILE A 98 14.51 0.86 7.46
C ILE A 98 13.60 -0.36 7.28
N ILE A 99 13.28 -0.73 6.05
CA ILE A 99 12.32 -1.82 5.78
C ILE A 99 12.86 -3.16 6.27
N VAL A 100 14.11 -3.52 5.96
CA VAL A 100 14.72 -4.77 6.47
C VAL A 100 14.73 -4.82 8.00
N PRO A 101 15.18 -3.78 8.73
CA PRO A 101 15.03 -3.71 10.19
C PRO A 101 13.58 -3.79 10.69
N ILE A 102 12.61 -3.29 9.92
CA ILE A 102 11.19 -3.47 10.25
C ILE A 102 10.77 -4.94 10.09
N LEU A 103 11.29 -5.62 9.08
CA LEU A 103 10.96 -7.01 8.75
C LEU A 103 11.80 -8.07 9.48
N GLU A 104 12.80 -7.67 10.26
CA GLU A 104 13.69 -8.59 10.97
C GLU A 104 12.90 -9.72 11.66
N SER A 105 13.21 -10.96 11.26
CA SER A 105 12.55 -12.19 11.71
C SER A 105 12.97 -12.60 13.12
N ASN A 106 12.82 -11.70 14.09
CA ASN A 106 12.87 -12.02 15.51
C ASN A 106 11.44 -12.08 16.09
N GLU A 107 11.29 -12.60 17.30
CA GLU A 107 10.00 -12.64 18.03
C GLU A 107 9.30 -11.26 18.02
N PHE A 108 10.10 -10.21 18.05
CA PHE A 108 9.63 -8.85 18.07
C PHE A 108 9.08 -8.37 16.71
N GLY A 109 9.70 -8.75 15.60
CA GLY A 109 9.21 -8.49 14.24
C GLY A 109 7.92 -9.26 13.93
N SER A 110 7.84 -10.53 14.32
CA SER A 110 6.61 -11.32 14.15
C SER A 110 5.43 -10.73 14.91
N ARG A 111 5.62 -10.40 16.20
CA ARG A 111 4.59 -9.72 17.01
C ARG A 111 4.19 -8.36 16.45
N PHE A 112 5.15 -7.60 15.92
CA PHE A 112 4.86 -6.32 15.27
C PHE A 112 4.01 -6.52 14.03
N MET A 113 4.35 -7.49 13.16
CA MET A 113 3.55 -7.79 11.96
C MET A 113 2.12 -8.19 12.31
N SER A 114 1.92 -9.09 13.29
CA SER A 114 0.57 -9.45 13.75
C SER A 114 -0.23 -8.24 14.25
N CYS A 115 0.43 -7.34 14.98
CA CYS A 115 -0.19 -6.10 15.46
C CYS A 115 -0.53 -5.14 14.32
N LEU A 116 0.37 -4.99 13.34
CA LEU A 116 0.17 -4.16 12.16
C LEU A 116 -1.02 -4.65 11.33
N ILE A 117 -1.12 -5.96 11.12
CA ILE A 117 -2.23 -6.57 10.38
C ILE A 117 -3.54 -6.40 11.16
N LYS A 118 -3.53 -6.56 12.49
CA LYS A 118 -4.71 -6.28 13.33
C LYS A 118 -5.19 -4.84 13.21
N HIS A 119 -4.26 -3.87 13.19
CA HIS A 119 -4.60 -2.45 13.02
C HIS A 119 -5.14 -2.15 11.61
N ALA A 120 -4.66 -2.87 10.59
CA ALA A 120 -5.22 -2.78 9.24
C ALA A 120 -6.64 -3.40 9.16
N ASP A 121 -6.90 -4.49 9.89
CA ASP A 121 -8.18 -5.21 9.89
C ASP A 121 -9.28 -4.45 10.63
N ILE A 122 -9.09 -4.20 11.92
CA ILE A 122 -10.16 -3.66 12.77
C ILE A 122 -10.09 -2.14 12.86
N GLY A 123 -8.89 -1.56 12.86
CA GLY A 123 -8.66 -0.11 12.93
C GLY A 123 -9.30 0.57 14.15
N HIS A 124 -8.51 0.93 15.17
CA HIS A 124 -9.04 1.69 16.32
C HIS A 124 -9.63 3.05 15.90
N THR A 125 -9.04 3.66 14.87
CA THR A 125 -9.47 4.90 14.22
C THR A 125 -9.20 4.77 12.73
N THR A 126 -9.87 5.60 11.93
CA THR A 126 -9.62 5.67 10.48
C THR A 126 -8.15 6.00 10.17
N LEU A 127 -7.55 6.94 10.90
CA LEU A 127 -6.14 7.31 10.73
C LEU A 127 -5.20 6.14 11.08
N CYS A 128 -5.46 5.43 12.17
CA CYS A 128 -4.67 4.26 12.54
C CYS A 128 -4.73 3.18 11.44
N GLN A 129 -5.92 2.92 10.90
CA GLN A 129 -6.11 1.95 9.81
C GLN A 129 -5.38 2.38 8.53
N GLU A 130 -5.49 3.65 8.14
CA GLU A 130 -4.77 4.22 6.99
C GLU A 130 -3.26 4.04 7.11
N LEU A 131 -2.70 4.40 8.27
CA LEU A 131 -1.27 4.28 8.53
C LEU A 131 -0.82 2.82 8.55
N ALA A 132 -1.63 1.92 9.12
CA ALA A 132 -1.36 0.50 9.16
C ALA A 132 -1.37 -0.12 7.76
N VAL A 133 -2.40 0.15 6.95
CA VAL A 133 -2.53 -0.33 5.58
C VAL A 133 -1.41 0.23 4.70
N GLY A 134 -1.10 1.53 4.82
CA GLY A 134 -0.02 2.18 4.08
C GLY A 134 1.34 1.54 4.39
N LEU A 135 1.66 1.33 5.66
CA LEU A 135 2.89 0.66 6.05
C LEU A 135 2.90 -0.82 5.61
N LEU A 136 1.80 -1.54 5.79
CA LEU A 136 1.67 -2.93 5.37
C LEU A 136 1.93 -3.08 3.87
N SER A 137 1.34 -2.23 3.03
CA SER A 137 1.57 -2.20 1.59
C SER A 137 3.05 -2.02 1.25
N ARG A 138 3.77 -1.14 1.95
CA ARG A 138 5.22 -0.94 1.73
C ARG A 138 6.07 -2.12 2.15
N LEU A 139 5.75 -2.72 3.29
CA LEU A 139 6.47 -3.89 3.80
C LEU A 139 6.24 -5.11 2.90
N VAL A 140 5.00 -5.32 2.49
CA VAL A 140 4.58 -6.40 1.57
C VAL A 140 5.11 -6.17 0.16
N GLY A 141 5.22 -4.94 -0.33
CA GLY A 141 5.78 -4.64 -1.66
C GLY A 141 7.30 -4.63 -1.73
N SER A 142 7.99 -4.81 -0.60
CA SER A 142 9.46 -4.86 -0.58
C SER A 142 9.99 -6.15 -1.23
N THR A 143 11.13 -6.05 -1.89
CA THR A 143 11.88 -7.23 -2.39
C THR A 143 12.26 -8.19 -1.26
N LYS A 144 12.41 -7.69 -0.04
CA LYS A 144 12.63 -8.48 1.18
C LYS A 144 11.36 -8.77 1.98
N GLY A 145 10.19 -8.38 1.47
CA GLY A 145 8.87 -8.49 2.10
C GLY A 145 8.31 -9.91 2.25
N LYS A 146 9.08 -10.97 2.02
CA LYS A 146 8.58 -12.36 2.06
C LYS A 146 8.01 -12.70 3.44
N SER A 147 8.70 -12.32 4.51
CA SER A 147 8.21 -12.52 5.87
C SER A 147 6.90 -11.79 6.15
N ALA A 148 6.73 -10.56 5.64
CA ALA A 148 5.48 -9.83 5.77
C ALA A 148 4.33 -10.48 4.98
N ARG A 149 4.59 -10.94 3.76
CA ARG A 149 3.62 -11.67 2.93
C ARG A 149 3.17 -12.97 3.61
N THR A 150 4.10 -13.78 4.08
CA THR A 150 3.79 -15.03 4.80
C THR A 150 3.03 -14.75 6.10
N ALA A 151 3.42 -13.73 6.85
CA ALA A 151 2.71 -13.33 8.08
C ALA A 151 1.27 -12.90 7.80
N LEU A 152 1.03 -12.17 6.69
CA LEU A 152 -0.29 -11.76 6.26
C LEU A 152 -1.15 -12.94 5.79
N MET A 153 -0.62 -13.82 4.94
CA MET A 153 -1.37 -14.99 4.46
C MET A 153 -1.64 -16.01 5.58
N SER A 154 -0.85 -16.00 6.65
CA SER A 154 -1.06 -16.83 7.84
C SER A 154 -1.79 -16.12 8.98
N TYR A 155 -2.19 -14.85 8.80
CA TYR A 155 -2.83 -14.08 9.84
C TYR A 155 -4.19 -14.65 10.18
N LYS A 156 -4.42 -14.83 11.49
CA LYS A 156 -5.68 -15.29 12.05
C LYS A 156 -6.31 -14.19 12.88
N ASP A 157 -7.61 -14.03 12.75
CA ASP A 157 -8.40 -13.17 13.62
C ASP A 157 -8.54 -13.74 15.04
N GLU A 158 -9.34 -13.07 15.86
CA GLU A 158 -9.60 -13.48 17.25
C GLU A 158 -10.35 -14.83 17.33
N GLN A 159 -11.01 -15.24 16.25
CA GLN A 159 -11.72 -16.51 16.10
C GLN A 159 -10.82 -17.62 15.55
N GLY A 160 -9.57 -17.31 15.17
CA GLY A 160 -8.62 -18.26 14.61
C GLY A 160 -8.79 -18.52 13.12
N VAL A 161 -9.63 -17.74 12.42
CA VAL A 161 -9.90 -17.85 10.99
C VAL A 161 -8.80 -17.12 10.21
N VAL A 162 -8.27 -17.75 9.16
CA VAL A 162 -7.25 -17.14 8.30
C VAL A 162 -7.90 -16.03 7.48
N ARG A 163 -7.34 -14.81 7.53
CA ARG A 163 -7.94 -13.62 6.92
C ARG A 163 -7.07 -12.93 5.86
N GLY A 164 -6.00 -13.54 5.35
CA GLY A 164 -5.07 -12.87 4.43
C GLY A 164 -5.75 -12.21 3.22
N VAL A 165 -6.48 -13.00 2.43
CA VAL A 165 -7.23 -12.51 1.26
C VAL A 165 -8.49 -11.76 1.69
N GLN A 166 -9.24 -12.29 2.66
CA GLN A 166 -10.47 -11.65 3.15
C GLN A 166 -10.22 -10.24 3.68
N LEU A 167 -9.10 -9.98 4.36
CA LEU A 167 -8.72 -8.66 4.80
C LEU A 167 -8.57 -7.71 3.61
N CYS A 168 -7.88 -8.13 2.54
CA CYS A 168 -7.75 -7.31 1.35
C CYS A 168 -9.14 -7.02 0.73
N THR A 169 -9.99 -8.04 0.63
CA THR A 169 -11.38 -7.91 0.15
C THR A 169 -12.18 -6.91 0.97
N ASP A 170 -12.12 -6.99 2.30
CA ASP A 170 -12.83 -6.09 3.21
C ASP A 170 -12.32 -4.66 3.11
N LEU A 171 -11.01 -4.46 3.01
CA LEU A 171 -10.43 -3.13 2.84
C LEU A 171 -10.89 -2.49 1.52
N ILE A 172 -10.94 -3.26 0.43
CA ILE A 172 -11.40 -2.78 -0.88
C ILE A 172 -12.89 -2.41 -0.84
N LYS A 173 -13.74 -3.27 -0.26
CA LYS A 173 -15.20 -3.08 -0.24
C LYS A 173 -15.65 -2.03 0.77
N HIS A 174 -15.08 -2.07 1.97
CA HIS A 174 -15.61 -1.42 3.17
C HIS A 174 -14.64 -0.40 3.79
N GLY A 175 -13.45 -0.21 3.21
CA GLY A 175 -12.51 0.81 3.66
C GLY A 175 -13.17 2.19 3.74
N ALA A 176 -13.00 2.88 4.87
CA ALA A 176 -13.68 4.15 5.12
C ALA A 176 -13.21 5.29 4.20
N THR A 177 -11.99 5.19 3.69
CA THR A 177 -11.34 6.22 2.86
C THR A 177 -10.67 5.61 1.64
N SER A 178 -10.44 6.43 0.61
CA SER A 178 -9.79 6.00 -0.62
C SER A 178 -8.38 5.41 -0.39
N PRO A 179 -7.52 5.96 0.49
CA PRO A 179 -6.25 5.34 0.84
C PRO A 179 -6.38 3.93 1.41
N ILE A 180 -7.39 3.65 2.24
CA ILE A 180 -7.62 2.29 2.79
C ILE A 180 -7.99 1.34 1.65
N LYS A 181 -8.93 1.72 0.79
CA LYS A 181 -9.39 0.88 -0.34
C LYS A 181 -8.26 0.61 -1.33
N ALA A 182 -7.55 1.67 -1.74
CA ALA A 182 -6.42 1.58 -2.65
C ALA A 182 -5.27 0.76 -2.04
N GLY A 183 -5.07 0.87 -0.72
CA GLY A 183 -4.08 0.11 0.02
C GLY A 183 -4.41 -1.39 0.10
N GLY A 184 -5.68 -1.76 0.30
CA GLY A 184 -6.12 -3.16 0.23
C GLY A 184 -5.83 -3.80 -1.12
N ALA A 185 -6.16 -3.10 -2.22
CA ALA A 185 -5.83 -3.55 -3.57
C ALA A 185 -4.30 -3.60 -3.81
N ALA A 186 -3.55 -2.61 -3.32
CA ALA A 186 -2.10 -2.60 -3.45
C ALA A 186 -1.44 -3.77 -2.72
N VAL A 187 -1.83 -4.06 -1.48
CA VAL A 187 -1.33 -5.20 -0.71
C VAL A 187 -1.54 -6.50 -1.49
N LEU A 188 -2.73 -6.72 -2.04
CA LEU A 188 -3.03 -7.89 -2.84
C LEU A 188 -2.18 -7.97 -4.11
N ALA A 189 -1.98 -6.85 -4.80
CA ALA A 189 -1.13 -6.79 -5.98
C ALA A 189 0.30 -7.25 -5.68
N GLU A 190 0.84 -6.84 -4.53
CA GLU A 190 2.18 -7.20 -4.09
C GLU A 190 2.30 -8.66 -3.63
N ILE A 191 1.24 -9.25 -3.07
CA ILE A 191 1.20 -10.69 -2.78
C ILE A 191 1.18 -11.49 -4.09
N ALA A 192 0.38 -11.07 -5.07
CA ALA A 192 0.19 -11.77 -6.33
C ALA A 192 1.36 -11.64 -7.31
N TYR A 193 2.13 -10.54 -7.24
CA TYR A 193 3.17 -10.20 -8.23
C TYR A 193 4.36 -11.17 -8.25
N LEU A 194 4.63 -11.89 -7.15
CA LEU A 194 5.94 -12.52 -6.94
C LEU A 194 6.03 -13.99 -7.37
N GLU A 195 7.24 -14.39 -7.76
CA GLU A 195 7.63 -15.74 -8.19
C GLU A 195 7.63 -16.81 -7.08
N ASP A 196 7.07 -16.51 -5.91
CA ASP A 196 6.97 -17.47 -4.81
C ASP A 196 5.82 -18.44 -5.08
N SER A 197 6.15 -19.62 -5.58
CA SER A 197 5.16 -20.64 -5.97
C SER A 197 4.28 -21.11 -4.81
N GLU A 198 4.78 -21.08 -3.57
CA GLU A 198 4.01 -21.49 -2.39
C GLU A 198 2.93 -20.46 -2.07
N LEU A 199 3.30 -19.18 -1.99
CA LEU A 199 2.33 -18.10 -1.74
C LEU A 199 1.31 -17.98 -2.88
N ARG A 200 1.73 -18.20 -4.13
CA ARG A 200 0.80 -18.23 -5.27
C ARG A 200 -0.18 -19.40 -5.19
N GLY A 201 0.30 -20.57 -4.77
CA GLY A 201 -0.57 -21.74 -4.52
C GLY A 201 -1.59 -21.46 -3.42
N GLN A 202 -1.15 -20.85 -2.30
CA GLN A 202 -2.03 -20.45 -1.20
C GLN A 202 -3.09 -19.44 -1.66
N LEU A 203 -2.68 -18.41 -2.42
CA LEU A 203 -3.58 -17.39 -2.94
C LEU A 203 -4.62 -17.97 -3.92
N ALA A 204 -4.19 -18.86 -4.82
CA ALA A 204 -5.09 -19.48 -5.79
C ALA A 204 -6.07 -20.46 -5.15
N SER A 205 -5.68 -21.10 -4.04
CA SER A 205 -6.54 -22.02 -3.29
C SER A 205 -7.35 -21.34 -2.18
N ASP A 206 -7.23 -20.01 -2.02
CA ASP A 206 -7.96 -19.27 -1.00
C ASP A 206 -9.45 -19.23 -1.36
N PRO A 207 -10.36 -19.66 -0.47
CA PRO A 207 -11.80 -19.71 -0.76
C PRO A 207 -12.42 -18.34 -1.04
N HIS A 208 -11.75 -17.25 -0.67
CA HIS A 208 -12.23 -15.88 -0.84
C HIS A 208 -11.66 -15.18 -2.09
N ILE A 209 -10.86 -15.88 -2.90
CA ILE A 209 -10.21 -15.27 -4.08
C ILE A 209 -11.21 -14.80 -5.13
N GLU A 210 -12.31 -15.53 -5.35
CA GLU A 210 -13.36 -15.14 -6.31
C GLU A 210 -14.04 -13.84 -5.86
N GLU A 211 -14.47 -13.75 -4.59
CA GLU A 211 -15.04 -12.53 -4.02
C GLU A 211 -14.05 -11.35 -4.09
N CYS A 212 -12.77 -11.63 -3.86
CA CYS A 212 -11.72 -10.62 -3.96
C CYS A 212 -11.58 -10.08 -5.39
N ILE A 213 -11.61 -10.96 -6.40
CA ILE A 213 -11.57 -10.57 -7.81
C ILE A 213 -12.79 -9.74 -8.17
N GLU A 214 -13.99 -10.12 -7.74
CA GLU A 214 -15.20 -9.33 -7.96
C GLU A 214 -15.10 -7.93 -7.32
N ALA A 215 -14.55 -7.85 -6.11
CA ALA A 215 -14.31 -6.56 -5.44
C ALA A 215 -13.32 -5.68 -6.20
N LEU A 216 -12.24 -6.25 -6.75
CA LEU A 216 -11.28 -5.53 -7.58
C LEU A 216 -11.88 -5.04 -8.89
N VAL A 217 -12.65 -5.88 -9.59
CA VAL A 217 -13.30 -5.48 -10.84
C VAL A 217 -14.27 -4.32 -10.59
N LYS A 218 -15.06 -4.38 -9.52
CA LYS A 218 -15.91 -3.27 -9.10
C LYS A 218 -15.11 -2.01 -8.74
N ALA A 219 -13.93 -2.18 -8.15
CA ALA A 219 -13.06 -1.07 -7.79
C ALA A 219 -12.43 -0.33 -8.99
N LEU A 220 -12.52 -0.90 -10.21
CA LEU A 220 -12.14 -0.21 -11.44
C LEU A 220 -13.05 0.98 -11.78
N GLU A 221 -14.29 0.97 -11.29
CA GLU A 221 -15.25 2.06 -11.46
C GLU A 221 -15.10 3.19 -10.41
N ALA A 222 -14.15 3.04 -9.48
CA ALA A 222 -13.90 4.00 -8.41
C ALA A 222 -12.98 5.15 -8.87
N GLU A 223 -12.62 6.04 -7.93
CA GLU A 223 -11.65 7.10 -8.20
C GLU A 223 -10.26 6.55 -8.61
N GLN A 224 -9.49 7.39 -9.30
CA GLN A 224 -8.22 7.04 -9.96
C GLN A 224 -7.24 6.25 -9.08
N THR A 225 -7.12 6.57 -7.79
CA THR A 225 -6.15 5.92 -6.89
C THR A 225 -6.51 4.48 -6.59
N ILE A 226 -7.81 4.21 -6.39
CA ILE A 226 -8.34 2.89 -6.12
C ILE A 226 -8.28 2.05 -7.40
N ALA A 227 -8.74 2.62 -8.53
CA ALA A 227 -8.71 1.96 -9.82
C ALA A 227 -7.28 1.56 -10.21
N PHE A 228 -6.30 2.45 -10.01
CA PHE A 228 -4.88 2.14 -10.26
C PHE A 228 -4.40 0.90 -9.51
N SER A 229 -4.59 0.85 -8.19
CA SER A 229 -4.19 -0.30 -7.38
C SER A 229 -4.96 -1.57 -7.77
N ALA A 230 -6.24 -1.45 -8.12
CA ALA A 230 -7.07 -2.57 -8.53
C ALA A 230 -6.61 -3.18 -9.87
N VAL A 231 -6.31 -2.35 -10.88
CA VAL A 231 -5.73 -2.81 -12.15
C VAL A 231 -4.41 -3.53 -11.91
N LYS A 232 -3.53 -2.97 -11.07
CA LYS A 232 -2.25 -3.60 -10.73
C LYS A 232 -2.45 -4.97 -10.10
N ALA A 233 -3.42 -5.09 -9.18
CA ALA A 233 -3.75 -6.36 -8.54
C ALA A 233 -4.27 -7.40 -9.53
N LEU A 234 -5.22 -7.01 -10.39
CA LEU A 234 -5.77 -7.88 -11.42
C LEU A 234 -4.68 -8.35 -12.41
N CYS A 235 -3.76 -7.48 -12.82
CA CYS A 235 -2.62 -7.85 -13.65
C CYS A 235 -1.75 -8.93 -12.99
N SER A 236 -1.37 -8.69 -11.73
CA SER A 236 -0.52 -9.61 -10.98
C SER A 236 -1.19 -10.96 -10.76
N LEU A 237 -2.49 -10.95 -10.45
CA LEU A 237 -3.29 -12.15 -10.24
C LEU A 237 -3.44 -12.97 -11.53
N ALA A 238 -3.74 -12.31 -12.65
CA ALA A 238 -3.98 -12.94 -13.94
C ALA A 238 -2.71 -13.52 -14.58
N TYR A 239 -1.53 -12.98 -14.24
CA TYR A 239 -0.27 -13.37 -14.85
C TYR A 239 -0.01 -14.88 -14.71
N ASN A 240 0.00 -15.62 -15.83
CA ASN A 240 0.15 -17.09 -15.86
C ASN A 240 -0.90 -17.87 -15.04
N ASN A 241 -2.11 -17.35 -14.86
CA ASN A 241 -3.18 -18.05 -14.15
C ASN A 241 -4.51 -18.02 -14.93
N GLN A 242 -4.82 -19.11 -15.63
CA GLN A 242 -6.00 -19.21 -16.49
C GLN A 242 -7.33 -19.25 -15.73
N GLU A 243 -7.35 -19.84 -14.54
CA GLU A 243 -8.55 -19.88 -13.70
C GLU A 243 -8.91 -18.47 -13.21
N VAL A 244 -7.92 -17.73 -12.73
CA VAL A 244 -8.09 -16.32 -12.34
C VAL A 244 -8.51 -15.47 -13.54
N ILE A 245 -7.91 -15.67 -14.72
CA ILE A 245 -8.32 -14.97 -15.95
C ILE A 245 -9.81 -15.22 -16.22
N ALA A 246 -10.26 -16.47 -16.16
CA ALA A 246 -11.67 -16.82 -16.37
C ALA A 246 -12.59 -16.13 -15.34
N THR A 247 -12.18 -16.09 -14.07
CA THR A 247 -12.92 -15.41 -13.00
C THR A 247 -12.99 -13.89 -13.22
N ILE A 248 -11.90 -13.25 -13.63
CA ILE A 248 -11.87 -11.82 -13.96
C ILE A 248 -12.85 -11.52 -15.11
N VAL A 249 -12.85 -12.35 -16.17
CA VAL A 249 -13.74 -12.17 -17.31
C VAL A 249 -15.20 -12.40 -16.93
N LYS A 250 -15.48 -13.43 -16.11
CA LYS A 250 -16.82 -13.70 -15.55
C LYS A 250 -17.34 -12.53 -14.72
N ALA A 251 -16.47 -11.89 -13.95
CA ALA A 251 -16.78 -10.70 -13.14
C ALA A 251 -16.97 -9.41 -13.97
N GLY A 252 -16.80 -9.45 -15.30
CA GLY A 252 -16.94 -8.27 -16.16
C GLY A 252 -15.67 -7.43 -16.29
N GLY A 253 -14.51 -8.01 -16.01
CA GLY A 253 -13.22 -7.32 -16.02
C GLY A 253 -12.84 -6.71 -17.37
N ILE A 254 -13.20 -7.34 -18.50
CA ILE A 254 -12.89 -6.79 -19.84
C ILE A 254 -13.52 -5.40 -20.01
N SER A 255 -14.83 -5.29 -19.78
CA SER A 255 -15.55 -4.04 -19.94
C SER A 255 -15.11 -2.97 -18.95
N SER A 256 -14.76 -3.40 -17.74
CA SER A 256 -14.33 -2.51 -16.66
C SER A 256 -12.90 -1.99 -16.83
N LEU A 257 -12.05 -2.69 -17.59
CA LEU A 257 -10.68 -2.28 -17.91
C LEU A 257 -10.61 -1.33 -19.10
N ILE A 258 -11.68 -1.18 -19.87
CA ILE A 258 -11.76 -0.24 -20.99
C ILE A 258 -12.15 1.13 -20.43
N PRO A 259 -11.25 2.14 -20.44
CA PRO A 259 -11.56 3.47 -19.93
C PRO A 259 -12.77 4.04 -20.66
N ARG A 260 -13.77 4.55 -19.92
CA ARG A 260 -14.91 5.25 -20.52
C ARG A 260 -14.49 6.67 -20.93
N ASP A 261 -14.82 7.08 -22.14
CA ASP A 261 -14.51 8.41 -22.69
C ASP A 261 -15.09 9.60 -21.89
N GLU A 262 -15.95 9.36 -20.88
CA GLU A 262 -16.62 10.39 -20.08
C GLU A 262 -15.74 11.06 -19.00
N ASP A 263 -14.49 10.63 -18.80
CA ASP A 263 -13.53 11.32 -17.92
C ASP A 263 -13.14 12.74 -18.40
N LYS A 264 -13.72 13.20 -19.52
CA LYS A 264 -13.70 14.60 -19.98
C LYS A 264 -14.74 15.51 -19.31
N ARG A 265 -15.53 15.05 -18.33
CA ARG A 265 -16.49 15.90 -17.62
C ARG A 265 -15.96 16.40 -16.27
N SER A 266 -14.93 17.23 -16.32
CA SER A 266 -14.87 18.39 -15.41
C SER A 266 -15.10 19.66 -16.24
N THR A 267 -16.38 19.97 -16.41
CA THR A 267 -16.80 21.33 -16.77
C THR A 267 -16.42 22.26 -15.62
N VAL A 268 -15.47 23.17 -15.83
CA VAL A 268 -15.68 24.64 -15.79
C VAL A 268 -14.35 25.37 -16.06
N THR A 269 -14.44 26.30 -17.02
CA THR A 269 -13.53 27.38 -17.46
C THR A 269 -12.39 27.06 -18.45
N PRO A 270 -12.36 27.73 -19.63
CA PRO A 270 -11.28 27.62 -20.59
C PRO A 270 -10.15 28.57 -20.17
N VAL A 271 -9.13 28.05 -19.49
CA VAL A 271 -7.87 28.78 -19.31
C VAL A 271 -6.73 27.94 -19.86
N LYS A 272 -6.38 28.27 -21.11
CA LYS A 272 -5.10 28.05 -21.83
C LYS A 272 -4.57 26.61 -22.01
N PRO A 273 -4.06 26.29 -23.22
CA PRO A 273 -3.51 24.97 -23.52
C PRO A 273 -2.03 24.93 -23.10
N HIS A 274 -1.73 24.44 -21.90
CA HIS A 274 -0.38 23.97 -21.57
C HIS A 274 -0.47 22.48 -21.24
N LEU A 275 0.29 21.72 -22.02
CA LEU A 275 0.33 20.27 -22.13
C LEU A 275 0.90 19.63 -20.86
N GLU A 276 0.05 19.23 -19.92
CA GLU A 276 0.36 18.16 -18.97
C GLU A 276 -0.95 17.38 -18.69
N GLU A 277 -1.31 16.44 -19.58
CA GLU A 277 -2.25 15.38 -19.20
C GLU A 277 -1.59 14.62 -18.04
N ASP A 278 -2.28 14.57 -16.89
CA ASP A 278 -1.81 14.01 -15.62
C ASP A 278 -1.10 12.65 -15.82
N ASP A 279 0.19 12.59 -15.49
CA ASP A 279 1.08 11.42 -15.65
C ASP A 279 0.46 10.14 -15.06
N ARG A 280 -0.37 10.28 -14.01
CA ARG A 280 -1.10 9.17 -13.37
C ARG A 280 -2.19 8.55 -14.24
N SER A 281 -2.84 9.35 -15.09
CA SER A 281 -3.84 8.86 -16.03
C SER A 281 -3.21 7.96 -17.09
N HIS A 282 -2.00 8.30 -17.55
CA HIS A 282 -1.26 7.47 -18.48
C HIS A 282 -0.79 6.15 -17.87
N VAL A 283 -0.34 6.15 -16.61
CA VAL A 283 0.07 4.91 -15.93
C VAL A 283 -1.11 3.95 -15.77
N VAL A 284 -2.28 4.43 -15.35
CA VAL A 284 -3.49 3.57 -15.24
C VAL A 284 -3.88 2.99 -16.60
N ARG A 285 -3.86 3.78 -17.66
CA ARG A 285 -4.16 3.28 -19.01
C ARG A 285 -3.14 2.25 -19.49
N SER A 286 -1.86 2.43 -19.16
CA SER A 286 -0.80 1.46 -19.48
C SER A 286 -1.02 0.14 -18.76
N ASP A 287 -1.36 0.17 -17.47
CA ASP A 287 -1.62 -1.04 -16.70
C ASP A 287 -2.93 -1.71 -17.13
N ALA A 288 -3.96 -0.94 -17.51
CA ALA A 288 -5.20 -1.48 -18.05
C ALA A 288 -4.96 -2.18 -19.41
N ALA A 289 -4.17 -1.57 -20.29
CA ALA A 289 -3.75 -2.19 -21.55
C ALA A 289 -2.95 -3.49 -21.30
N ARG A 290 -2.06 -3.49 -20.30
CA ARG A 290 -1.33 -4.70 -19.88
C ARG A 290 -2.28 -5.78 -19.38
N ALA A 291 -3.27 -5.43 -18.55
CA ALA A 291 -4.30 -6.37 -18.09
C ALA A 291 -5.05 -6.99 -19.27
N LEU A 292 -5.54 -6.17 -20.20
CA LEU A 292 -6.23 -6.64 -21.41
C LEU A 292 -5.34 -7.54 -22.26
N GLY A 293 -4.04 -7.23 -22.39
CA GLY A 293 -3.07 -8.08 -23.06
C GLY A 293 -2.90 -9.45 -22.40
N ILE A 294 -2.89 -9.51 -21.07
CA ILE A 294 -2.86 -10.77 -20.31
C ILE A 294 -4.14 -11.57 -20.56
N LEU A 295 -5.32 -10.93 -20.48
CA LEU A 295 -6.61 -11.58 -20.73
C LEU A 295 -6.74 -12.08 -22.18
N ALA A 296 -6.18 -11.37 -23.16
CA ALA A 296 -6.18 -11.76 -24.56
C ALA A 296 -5.20 -12.89 -24.89
N SER A 297 -4.23 -13.15 -24.02
CA SER A 297 -3.12 -14.08 -24.30
C SER A 297 -3.65 -15.51 -24.44
N ASN A 298 -3.42 -16.11 -25.61
CA ASN A 298 -3.82 -17.48 -25.95
C ASN A 298 -5.32 -17.78 -25.80
N ASN A 299 -6.20 -16.77 -25.88
CA ASN A 299 -7.65 -16.95 -25.80
C ASN A 299 -8.39 -16.14 -26.87
N SER A 300 -8.84 -16.82 -27.93
CA SER A 300 -9.51 -16.19 -29.08
C SER A 300 -10.87 -15.60 -28.74
N GLU A 301 -11.59 -16.17 -27.77
CA GLU A 301 -12.87 -15.63 -27.32
C GLU A 301 -12.65 -14.29 -26.59
N HIS A 302 -11.66 -14.22 -25.71
CA HIS A 302 -11.31 -12.97 -25.01
C HIS A 302 -10.82 -11.91 -25.99
N GLN A 303 -9.99 -12.27 -26.97
CA GLN A 303 -9.58 -11.36 -28.06
C GLN A 303 -10.77 -10.78 -28.81
N ARG A 304 -11.75 -11.62 -29.15
CA ARG A 304 -12.99 -11.18 -29.81
C ARG A 304 -13.77 -10.21 -28.93
N ARG A 305 -13.99 -10.54 -27.65
CA ARG A 305 -14.72 -9.67 -26.71
C ARG A 305 -14.04 -8.33 -26.51
N ILE A 306 -12.72 -8.30 -26.33
CA ILE A 306 -11.92 -7.07 -26.21
C ILE A 306 -12.11 -6.17 -27.45
N THR A 307 -12.18 -6.80 -28.64
CA THR A 307 -12.44 -6.09 -29.89
C THR A 307 -13.85 -5.54 -29.97
N GLU A 308 -14.85 -6.37 -29.65
CA GLU A 308 -16.28 -6.02 -29.66
C GLU A 308 -16.62 -4.90 -28.67
N GLU A 309 -15.94 -4.87 -27.52
CA GLU A 309 -16.11 -3.85 -26.48
C GLU A 309 -15.34 -2.55 -26.78
N GLY A 310 -14.66 -2.46 -27.93
CA GLY A 310 -14.09 -1.21 -28.43
C GLY A 310 -12.72 -0.84 -27.87
N ALA A 311 -11.93 -1.81 -27.39
CA ALA A 311 -10.60 -1.52 -26.85
C ALA A 311 -9.57 -1.14 -27.93
N ILE A 312 -9.73 -1.54 -29.20
CA ILE A 312 -8.72 -1.36 -30.25
C ILE A 312 -8.32 0.11 -30.49
N PRO A 313 -9.25 1.08 -30.64
CA PRO A 313 -8.90 2.49 -30.79
C PRO A 313 -8.10 3.04 -29.61
N LEU A 314 -8.46 2.62 -28.39
CA LEU A 314 -7.78 3.05 -27.15
C LEU A 314 -6.36 2.49 -27.09
N LEU A 315 -6.18 1.20 -27.36
CA LEU A 315 -4.86 0.55 -27.41
C LEU A 315 -3.98 1.18 -28.51
N THR A 316 -4.54 1.50 -29.66
CA THR A 316 -3.83 2.17 -30.77
C THR A 316 -3.36 3.56 -30.37
N THR A 317 -4.20 4.31 -29.66
CA THR A 317 -3.87 5.65 -29.14
C THR A 317 -2.74 5.56 -28.10
N LEU A 318 -2.77 4.55 -27.23
CA LEU A 318 -1.71 4.33 -26.23
C LEU A 318 -0.36 4.00 -26.89
N MET A 319 -0.34 3.13 -27.91
CA MET A 319 0.87 2.81 -28.68
C MET A 319 1.44 4.02 -29.43
N ALA A 320 0.59 4.93 -29.88
CA ALA A 320 0.99 6.17 -30.55
C ALA A 320 1.53 7.23 -29.57
N SER A 321 1.28 7.07 -28.27
CA SER A 321 1.82 7.98 -27.25
C SER A 321 3.35 7.85 -27.16
N LYS A 322 4.03 8.98 -26.87
CA LYS A 322 5.49 9.03 -26.77
C LYS A 322 6.03 8.49 -25.43
N ILE A 323 5.21 7.81 -24.63
CA ILE A 323 5.57 7.36 -23.29
C ILE A 323 6.34 6.02 -23.40
N PRO A 324 7.63 5.97 -22.99
CA PRO A 324 8.49 4.81 -23.22
C PRO A 324 8.01 3.51 -22.56
N LYS A 325 7.24 3.61 -21.46
CA LYS A 325 6.72 2.45 -20.71
C LYS A 325 5.56 1.71 -21.39
N ILE A 326 4.98 2.30 -22.43
CA ILE A 326 3.76 1.78 -23.11
C ILE A 326 4.11 0.94 -24.35
N LYS A 327 5.34 1.05 -24.86
CA LYS A 327 5.82 0.31 -26.04
C LYS A 327 6.47 -1.01 -25.70
#